data_AF-A0A496QH52-F1
#
_entry.id   AF-A0A496QH52-F1
#
_cell.length_a   1.000
_cell.length_b   1.000
_cell.length_c   1.000
_cell.angle_alpha   90.00
_cell.angle_beta   90.00
_cell.angle_gamma   90.00
#
_symmetry.space_group_name_H-M   'P 1'
#
loop_
_entity.id
_entity.type
_entity.pdbx_description
1 polymer ?
#
loop_
_entity_poly.entity_id
_entity_poly.type
_entity_poly.pdbx_seq_one_letter_code
_entity_poly.pdbx_strand_id
1 'polypeptide(L)'
;MFVSEKEKTEFSNFLESWTNDPQNNKGVFFKLRDNLMEKEDAILSFNSRPGVTYSFRASLDKHGENRLFVMADIIDDDPEDRWLSVCFYG
;
A
#
# COMPACT_ATOMS: atom_id res chain seq x y z
N MET A 1 8.49 4.46 -6.44
CA MET A 1 7.90 5.37 -7.45
C MET A 1 6.67 4.66 -8.02
N PHE A 2 5.50 5.31 -8.10
CA PHE A 2 4.31 4.65 -8.67
C PHE A 2 4.57 4.18 -10.10
N VAL A 3 4.13 2.97 -10.42
CA VAL A 3 4.49 2.28 -11.67
C VAL A 3 3.64 2.80 -12.84
N SER A 4 2.50 3.45 -12.58
CA SER A 4 1.64 4.04 -13.63
C SER A 4 0.84 5.28 -13.18
N GLU A 5 0.37 6.06 -14.15
CA GLU A 5 -0.57 7.19 -13.93
C GLU A 5 -1.92 6.74 -13.36
N LYS A 6 -2.32 5.51 -13.67
CA LYS A 6 -3.51 4.88 -13.11
C LYS A 6 -3.36 4.71 -11.59
N GLU A 7 -2.22 4.16 -11.14
CA GLU A 7 -1.94 3.99 -9.71
C GLU A 7 -1.95 5.32 -8.96
N LYS A 8 -1.41 6.38 -9.56
CA LYS A 8 -1.44 7.72 -8.95
C LYS A 8 -2.87 8.22 -8.78
N THR A 9 -3.70 8.10 -9.82
CA THR A 9 -5.12 8.51 -9.77
C THR A 9 -5.90 7.72 -8.72
N GLU A 10 -5.75 6.39 -8.72
CA GLU A 10 -6.41 5.51 -7.74
C GLU A 10 -5.97 5.81 -6.31
N PHE A 11 -4.69 6.12 -6.12
CA PHE A 11 -4.15 6.52 -4.83
C PHE A 11 -4.74 7.86 -4.37
N SER A 12 -4.79 8.87 -5.24
CA SER A 12 -5.42 10.16 -4.91
C SER A 12 -6.88 9.99 -4.50
N ASN A 13 -7.66 9.22 -5.26
CA ASN A 13 -9.07 8.94 -4.95
C ASN A 13 -9.23 8.25 -3.59
N PHE A 14 -8.33 7.32 -3.26
CA PHE A 14 -8.30 6.69 -1.94
C PHE A 14 -8.02 7.71 -0.82
N LEU A 15 -7.08 8.63 -1.03
CA LEU A 15 -6.76 9.65 -0.02
C LEU A 15 -7.91 10.63 0.21
N GLU A 16 -8.64 10.98 -0.84
CA GLU A 16 -9.81 11.86 -0.78
C GLU A 16 -11.02 11.16 -0.13
N SER A 17 -11.21 9.86 -0.38
CA SER A 17 -12.28 9.09 0.26
C SER A 17 -12.03 8.84 1.74
N TRP A 18 -10.78 8.88 2.19
CA TRP A 18 -10.42 8.64 3.58
C TRP A 18 -10.50 9.90 4.45
N THR A 19 -11.69 10.18 4.97
CA THR A 19 -12.01 11.35 5.80
C THR A 19 -11.98 11.07 7.30
N ASN A 20 -12.23 9.82 7.73
CA ASN A 20 -12.25 9.40 9.13
C ASN A 20 -11.08 8.43 9.42
N ASP A 21 -10.11 8.85 10.24
CA ASP A 21 -8.94 8.04 10.62
C ASP A 21 -8.50 8.30 12.09
N PRO A 22 -9.31 7.93 13.08
CA PRO A 22 -9.02 8.21 14.49
C PRO A 22 -7.80 7.44 15.02
N GLN A 23 -7.45 6.32 14.37
CA GLN A 23 -6.32 5.46 14.75
C GLN A 23 -5.02 5.80 14.02
N ASN A 24 -5.04 6.80 13.12
CA ASN A 24 -3.89 7.19 12.30
C ASN A 24 -3.34 6.04 11.42
N ASN A 25 -4.23 5.15 10.97
CA ASN A 25 -3.88 4.02 10.08
C ASN A 25 -3.34 4.55 8.74
N LYS A 26 -3.88 5.66 8.24
CA LYS A 26 -3.39 6.36 7.04
C LYS A 26 -1.94 6.79 7.25
N GLY A 27 -1.62 7.41 8.38
CA GLY A 27 -0.27 7.86 8.70
C GLY A 27 0.74 6.72 8.82
N VAL A 28 0.36 5.59 9.43
CA VAL A 28 1.22 4.40 9.52
C VAL A 28 1.43 3.79 8.14
N PHE A 29 0.38 3.70 7.32
CA PHE A 29 0.45 3.20 5.95
C PHE A 29 1.43 4.01 5.09
N PHE A 30 1.42 5.34 5.22
CA PHE A 30 2.39 6.23 4.58
C PHE A 30 3.82 6.01 5.07
N LYS A 31 4.03 5.89 6.37
CA LYS A 31 5.37 5.60 6.92
C LYS A 31 5.91 4.27 6.41
N LEU A 32 5.07 3.24 6.31
CA LEU A 32 5.47 1.95 5.73
C LEU A 32 5.86 2.10 4.26
N ARG A 33 5.07 2.82 3.47
CA ARG A 33 5.39 3.14 2.08
C ARG A 33 6.75 3.83 1.95
N ASP A 34 6.99 4.86 2.76
CA ASP A 34 8.22 5.66 2.70
C ASP A 34 9.44 4.80 3.06
N ASN A 35 9.35 4.02 4.13
CA ASN A 35 10.40 3.06 4.51
C ASN A 35 10.68 2.00 3.43
N LEU A 36 9.65 1.57 2.68
CA LEU A 36 9.81 0.62 1.58
C LEU A 36 10.45 1.27 0.35
N MET A 37 10.14 2.55 0.09
CA MET A 37 10.73 3.31 -1.01
C MET A 37 12.21 3.65 -0.78
N GLU A 38 12.67 3.65 0.47
CA GLU A 38 14.09 3.83 0.82
C GLU A 38 14.95 2.57 0.61
N LYS A 39 14.33 1.40 0.40
CA LYS A 39 15.07 0.16 0.16
C LYS A 39 15.56 0.08 -1.28
N GLU A 40 16.87 -0.06 -1.43
CA GLU A 40 17.51 -0.37 -2.70
C GLU A 40 16.93 -1.67 -3.28
N ASP A 41 16.73 -1.71 -4.60
CA ASP A 41 16.12 -2.81 -5.36
C ASP A 41 14.67 -3.17 -5.01
N ALA A 42 14.01 -2.41 -4.13
CA ALA A 42 12.59 -2.61 -3.83
C ALA A 42 11.69 -1.99 -4.91
N ILE A 43 10.91 -2.85 -5.55
CA ILE A 43 9.84 -2.44 -6.46
C ILE A 43 8.55 -2.35 -5.65
N LEU A 44 7.98 -1.15 -5.58
CA LEU A 44 6.73 -0.89 -4.89
C LEU A 44 5.61 -0.72 -5.92
N SER A 45 4.52 -1.48 -5.74
CA SER A 45 3.28 -1.34 -6.52
C SER A 45 2.11 -1.04 -5.59
N PHE A 46 1.15 -0.27 -6.12
CA PHE A 46 -0.10 0.04 -5.43
C PHE A 46 -1.25 -0.69 -6.11
N ASN A 47 -2.08 -1.41 -5.34
CA ASN A 47 -3.24 -2.13 -5.85
C ASN A 47 -4.49 -1.63 -5.12
N SER A 48 -5.38 -0.97 -5.87
CA SER A 48 -6.60 -0.38 -5.37
C SER A 48 -7.80 -1.24 -5.68
N ARG A 49 -8.53 -1.67 -4.65
CA ARG A 49 -9.82 -2.37 -4.76
C ARG A 49 -10.80 -1.74 -3.78
N PRO A 50 -11.47 -0.64 -4.17
CA PRO A 50 -12.44 0.05 -3.31
C PRO A 50 -13.51 -0.90 -2.77
N GLY A 51 -13.85 -0.78 -1.49
CA GLY A 51 -14.77 -1.68 -0.78
C GLY A 51 -14.17 -3.04 -0.41
N VAL A 52 -12.86 -3.23 -0.62
CA VAL A 52 -12.15 -4.48 -0.32
C VAL A 52 -10.81 -4.18 0.35
N THR A 53 -9.82 -3.67 -0.40
CA THR A 53 -8.48 -3.39 0.12
C THR A 53 -7.73 -2.36 -0.72
N TYR A 54 -6.88 -1.57 -0.08
CA TYR A 54 -5.83 -0.79 -0.73
C TYR A 54 -4.45 -1.30 -0.30
N SER A 55 -3.68 -1.85 -1.23
CA SER A 55 -2.46 -2.60 -0.94
C SER A 55 -1.22 -1.89 -1.46
N PHE A 56 -0.21 -1.73 -0.61
CA PHE A 56 1.19 -1.57 -1.03
C PHE A 56 1.88 -2.92 -1.03
N ARG A 57 2.49 -3.27 -2.17
CA ARG A 57 3.23 -4.52 -2.35
C ARG A 57 4.65 -4.22 -2.73
N ALA A 58 5.59 -4.66 -1.89
CA ALA A 58 7.01 -4.52 -2.14
C ALA A 58 7.61 -5.87 -2.51
N SER A 59 8.26 -5.90 -3.67
CA SER A 59 9.03 -7.03 -4.16
C SER A 59 10.49 -6.65 -4.36
N LEU A 60 11.39 -7.60 -4.24
CA LEU A 60 12.79 -7.44 -4.67
C LEU A 60 12.95 -8.04 -6.06
N ASP A 61 13.64 -7.34 -6.96
CA ASP A 61 14.11 -7.93 -8.21
C ASP A 61 15.39 -8.73 -7.92
N LYS A 62 15.24 -10.03 -7.69
CA LYS A 62 16.37 -10.94 -7.58
C LYS A 62 16.38 -11.86 -8.79
N HIS A 63 17.33 -11.64 -9.69
CA HIS A 63 17.55 -12.48 -10.87
C HIS A 63 16.33 -12.59 -11.81
N GLY A 64 15.50 -11.54 -11.91
CA GLY A 64 14.30 -11.54 -12.75
C GLY A 64 13.06 -12.17 -12.09
N GLU A 65 13.16 -12.58 -10.83
CA GLU A 65 12.01 -12.97 -10.02
C GLU A 65 11.63 -11.82 -9.06
N ASN A 66 10.45 -11.24 -9.28
CA ASN A 66 9.85 -10.25 -8.38
C ASN A 66 9.31 -10.93 -7.12
N ARG A 67 10.20 -11.23 -6.17
CA ARG A 67 9.82 -11.88 -4.92
C ARG A 67 9.18 -10.86 -3.99
N LEU A 68 7.86 -10.98 -3.82
CA LEU A 68 7.11 -10.23 -2.81
C LEU A 68 7.69 -10.55 -1.42
N PHE A 69 8.06 -9.53 -0.67
CA PHE A 69 8.58 -9.67 0.69
C PHE A 69 7.73 -8.91 1.73
N VAL A 70 6.97 -7.90 1.31
CA VAL A 70 6.02 -7.19 2.16
C VAL A 70 4.74 -6.86 1.40
N MET A 71 3.60 -7.01 2.08
CA MET A 71 2.31 -6.47 1.67
C MET A 71 1.69 -5.72 2.85
N ALA A 72 1.42 -4.43 2.67
CA ALA A 72 0.67 -3.62 3.63
C ALA A 72 -0.70 -3.30 3.01
N ASP A 73 -1.77 -3.69 3.69
CA ASP A 73 -3.14 -3.55 3.22
C ASP A 73 -3.95 -2.65 4.18
N ILE A 74 -4.61 -1.65 3.62
CA ILE A 74 -5.77 -1.03 4.29
C ILE A 74 -6.99 -1.80 3.86
N ILE A 75 -7.62 -2.48 4.80
CA ILE A 75 -8.88 -3.19 4.59
C ILE A 75 -10.00 -2.16 4.62
N ASP A 76 -10.85 -2.19 3.60
CA ASP A 76 -11.91 -1.20 3.33
C ASP A 76 -13.27 -1.91 3.23
N ASP A 77 -13.50 -2.91 4.08
CA ASP A 77 -14.79 -3.61 4.21
C ASP A 77 -15.82 -2.76 4.96
N ASP A 78 -15.37 -1.95 5.92
CA ASP A 78 -16.12 -0.82 6.49
C ASP A 78 -15.33 0.50 6.29
N PRO A 79 -15.79 1.43 5.42
CA PRO A 79 -15.13 2.71 5.20
C PRO A 79 -15.00 3.59 6.45
N GLU A 80 -15.82 3.38 7.48
CA GLU A 80 -15.75 4.11 8.74
C GLU A 80 -14.78 3.49 9.77
N ASP A 81 -14.37 2.23 9.57
CA ASP A 81 -13.48 1.49 10.46
C ASP A 81 -12.35 0.76 9.70
N ARG A 82 -11.72 1.50 8.78
CA ARG A 82 -10.57 1.00 8.00
C ARG A 82 -9.41 0.60 8.92
N TRP A 83 -8.89 -0.60 8.71
CA TRP A 83 -7.79 -1.13 9.51
C TRP A 83 -6.59 -1.58 8.66
N LEU A 84 -5.41 -1.53 9.27
CA LEU A 84 -4.15 -1.88 8.63
C LEU A 84 -3.77 -3.34 8.92
N SER A 85 -3.50 -4.10 7.86
CA SER A 85 -2.90 -5.43 7.91
C SER A 85 -1.52 -5.39 7.25
N VAL A 86 -0.51 -6.03 7.85
CA VAL A 86 0.84 -6.08 7.28
C VAL A 86 1.35 -7.53 7.30
N CYS A 87 1.67 -8.03 6.12
CA CYS A 87 2.21 -9.38 5.90
C CYS A 87 3.66 -9.30 5.43
N PHE A 88 4.53 -10.07 6.07
CA PHE A 88 5.92 -10.26 5.68
C PHE A 88 6.10 -11.67 5.10
N TYR A 89 6.83 -11.77 4.00
CA TYR A 89 7.12 -13.02 3.30
C TYR A 89 8.62 -13.30 3.37
N GLY A 90 8.99 -14.54 3.70
CA GLY A 90 10.37 -15.01 3.90
C GLY A 90 10.78 -16.10 2.93
#